data_AF-A0A971C503-F1
#
_entry.id   AF-A0A971C503-F1
#
_cell.length_a   1.000
_cell.length_b   1.000
_cell.length_c   1.000
_cell.angle_alpha   90.00
_cell.angle_beta   90.00
_cell.angle_gamma   90.00
#
_symmetry.space_group_name_H-M   'P 1'
#
loop_
_entity.id
_entity.type
_entity.pdbx_description
1 polymer ?
#
loop_
_entity_poly.entity_id
_entity_poly.type
_entity_poly.pdbx_seq_one_letter_code
_entity_poly.pdbx_strand_id
1 'polypeptide(L)'
;MEKTKDMVGQHRNLLRSYLKERVRIIGMSLSFVAIFAVVFKLYHLPARIAVYPALICAALWLLYAIMDFYQYDRSHRERTNLESHIEITLDNLPKPSCLIEEDYQDLLKILAEHNTKQVSEQNRKLSDMEEYITMWSHQMKTPITAMELLLQELHDPERSGLKEQVFEMERYVDTILQYMRLDTINS
;
A
#
# COMPACT_ATOMS: atom_id res chain seq x y z
N MET A 1 16.93 15.28 -25.99
CA MET A 1 15.99 16.41 -26.04
C MET A 1 14.52 15.99 -26.20
N GLU A 2 14.21 14.69 -26.27
CA GLU A 2 12.85 14.18 -26.49
C GLU A 2 12.06 13.95 -25.17
N LYS A 3 12.75 13.51 -24.11
CA LYS A 3 12.17 13.30 -22.76
C LYS A 3 11.61 14.54 -22.06
N THR A 4 12.05 15.75 -22.44
CA THR A 4 11.59 17.00 -21.80
C THR A 4 10.24 17.46 -22.34
N LYS A 5 9.79 16.97 -23.50
CA LYS A 5 8.50 17.33 -24.09
C LYS A 5 7.35 16.52 -23.50
N ASP A 6 7.60 15.26 -23.15
CA ASP A 6 6.60 14.36 -22.56
C ASP A 6 6.28 14.71 -21.10
N MET A 7 7.31 15.12 -20.33
CA MET A 7 7.13 15.61 -18.95
C MET A 7 6.23 16.86 -18.90
N VAL A 8 6.44 17.83 -19.80
CA VAL A 8 5.64 19.08 -19.85
C VAL A 8 4.19 18.79 -20.25
N GLY A 9 3.95 17.77 -21.09
CA GLY A 9 2.61 17.32 -21.46
C GLY A 9 1.82 16.73 -20.27
N GLN A 10 2.48 15.94 -19.43
CA GLN A 10 1.88 15.29 -18.27
C GLN A 10 1.54 16.30 -17.15
N HIS A 11 2.45 17.26 -16.88
CA HIS A 11 2.18 18.36 -15.96
C HIS A 11 0.98 19.21 -16.40
N ARG A 12 0.84 19.49 -17.70
CA ARG A 12 -0.26 20.29 -18.24
C ARG A 12 -1.63 19.60 -18.14
N ASN A 13 -1.66 18.27 -18.23
CA ASN A 13 -2.90 17.49 -18.11
C ASN A 13 -3.35 17.35 -16.64
N LEU A 14 -2.41 17.24 -15.69
CA LEU A 14 -2.69 17.24 -14.26
C LEU A 14 -3.19 18.62 -13.78
N LEU A 15 -2.53 19.70 -14.23
CA LEU A 15 -2.99 21.07 -14.00
C LEU A 15 -4.40 21.31 -14.58
N ARG A 16 -4.72 20.69 -15.72
CA ARG A 16 -6.05 20.76 -16.34
C ARG A 16 -7.13 20.03 -15.54
N SER A 17 -6.87 18.82 -15.05
CA SER A 17 -7.84 18.10 -14.21
C SER A 17 -8.08 18.82 -12.89
N TYR A 18 -7.02 19.38 -12.30
CA TYR A 18 -7.10 20.17 -11.07
C TYR A 18 -7.84 21.51 -11.25
N LEU A 19 -7.61 22.21 -12.39
CA LEU A 19 -8.42 23.38 -12.75
C LEU A 19 -9.89 23.03 -12.91
N LYS A 20 -10.20 21.87 -13.50
CA LYS A 20 -11.57 21.48 -13.86
C LYS A 20 -12.48 21.27 -12.65
N GLU A 21 -11.92 20.84 -11.51
CA GLU A 21 -12.68 20.59 -10.27
C GLU A 21 -12.94 21.89 -9.47
N ARG A 22 -12.05 22.89 -9.59
CA ARG A 22 -12.17 24.18 -8.88
C ARG A 22 -12.50 25.40 -9.75
N VAL A 23 -12.73 25.21 -11.06
CA VAL A 23 -13.27 26.24 -11.98
C VAL A 23 -14.58 26.85 -11.47
N ARG A 24 -15.35 26.13 -10.66
CA ARG A 24 -16.59 26.66 -10.06
C ARG A 24 -16.32 27.73 -9.00
N ILE A 25 -15.30 27.56 -8.16
CA ILE A 25 -14.92 28.56 -7.13
C ILE A 25 -14.13 29.71 -7.75
N ILE A 26 -13.20 29.39 -8.66
CA ILE A 26 -12.47 30.41 -9.43
C ILE A 26 -13.46 31.24 -10.24
N GLY A 27 -14.39 30.59 -10.94
CA GLY A 27 -15.47 31.24 -11.67
C GLY A 27 -16.33 32.14 -10.78
N MET A 28 -16.72 31.67 -9.60
CA MET A 28 -17.50 32.47 -8.64
C MET A 28 -16.73 33.70 -8.14
N SER A 29 -15.43 33.55 -7.86
CA SER A 29 -14.56 34.68 -7.49
C SER A 29 -14.35 35.67 -8.64
N LEU A 30 -14.18 35.17 -9.86
CA LEU A 30 -14.01 35.97 -11.07
C LEU A 30 -15.29 36.74 -11.40
N SER A 31 -16.47 36.12 -11.21
CA SER A 31 -17.76 36.77 -11.35
C SER A 31 -17.91 37.94 -10.36
N PHE A 32 -17.48 37.79 -9.11
CA PHE A 32 -17.56 38.85 -8.12
C PHE A 32 -16.65 40.04 -8.48
N VAL A 33 -15.44 39.77 -8.98
CA VAL A 33 -14.51 40.79 -9.49
C VAL A 33 -15.05 41.48 -10.74
N ALA A 34 -15.64 40.72 -11.67
CA ALA A 34 -16.24 41.26 -12.88
C ALA A 34 -17.42 42.19 -12.57
N ILE A 35 -18.28 41.81 -11.63
CA ILE A 35 -19.39 42.66 -11.15
C ILE A 35 -18.82 43.95 -10.56
N PHE A 36 -17.79 43.87 -9.70
CA PHE A 36 -17.15 45.04 -9.12
C PHE A 36 -16.53 45.97 -10.19
N ALA A 37 -15.85 45.41 -11.18
CA ALA A 37 -15.26 46.16 -12.28
C ALA A 37 -16.33 46.86 -13.16
N VAL A 38 -17.47 46.21 -13.39
CA VAL A 38 -18.60 46.78 -14.14
C VAL A 38 -19.26 47.93 -13.37
N VAL A 39 -19.52 47.75 -12.07
CA VAL A 39 -20.06 48.82 -11.20
C VAL A 39 -19.17 50.05 -11.22
N PHE A 40 -17.86 49.84 -11.22
CA PHE A 40 -16.86 50.90 -11.23
C PHE A 40 -16.82 51.67 -12.55
N LYS A 41 -16.93 50.96 -13.67
CA LYS A 41 -16.99 51.56 -15.01
C LYS A 41 -18.26 52.38 -15.19
N LEU A 42 -19.37 51.96 -14.58
CA LEU A 42 -20.67 52.63 -14.65
C LEU A 42 -20.72 53.93 -13.83
N TYR A 43 -19.92 54.05 -12.77
CA TYR A 43 -19.98 55.19 -11.84
C TYR A 43 -19.09 56.39 -12.18
N HIS A 44 -18.27 56.34 -13.24
CA HIS A 44 -17.35 57.43 -13.67
C HIS A 44 -16.61 58.14 -12.51
N LEU A 45 -16.21 57.38 -11.49
CA LEU A 45 -15.52 57.93 -10.32
C LEU A 45 -14.07 58.30 -10.68
N PRO A 46 -13.51 59.41 -10.18
CA PRO A 46 -12.11 59.75 -10.39
C PRO A 46 -11.21 58.58 -9.96
N ALA A 47 -10.49 58.02 -10.95
CA ALA A 47 -9.70 56.78 -10.86
C ALA A 47 -8.73 56.74 -9.66
N ARG A 48 -8.44 57.89 -9.04
CA ARG A 48 -7.53 58.04 -7.90
C ARG A 48 -8.03 57.40 -6.60
N ILE A 49 -9.32 57.50 -6.27
CA ILE A 49 -9.89 56.96 -5.01
C ILE A 49 -10.20 55.46 -5.16
N ALA A 50 -10.50 55.13 -6.40
CA ALA A 50 -10.82 53.86 -6.98
C ALA A 50 -9.68 52.81 -6.88
N VAL A 51 -8.42 53.25 -6.88
CA VAL A 51 -7.25 52.37 -6.84
C VAL A 51 -7.07 51.66 -5.49
N TYR A 52 -7.48 52.27 -4.37
CA TYR A 52 -7.29 51.68 -3.03
C TYR A 52 -8.12 50.40 -2.81
N PRO A 53 -9.44 50.37 -3.09
CA PRO A 53 -10.22 49.13 -2.99
C PRO A 53 -9.73 48.06 -3.96
N ALA A 54 -9.33 48.44 -5.17
CA ALA A 54 -8.82 47.50 -6.17
C ALA A 54 -7.50 46.86 -5.71
N LEU A 55 -6.59 47.63 -5.12
CA LEU A 55 -5.35 47.11 -4.53
C LEU A 55 -5.61 46.18 -3.35
N ILE A 56 -6.56 46.52 -2.47
CA ILE A 56 -6.92 45.69 -1.33
C ILE A 56 -7.52 44.36 -1.79
N CYS A 57 -8.42 44.38 -2.78
CA CYS A 57 -9.00 43.16 -3.34
C CYS A 57 -7.94 42.30 -4.05
N ALA A 58 -7.03 42.92 -4.81
CA ALA A 58 -5.93 42.21 -5.45
C ALA A 58 -4.98 41.59 -4.42
N ALA A 59 -4.68 42.29 -3.33
CA ALA A 59 -3.85 41.78 -2.24
C ALA A 59 -4.51 40.61 -1.52
N LEU A 60 -5.81 40.71 -1.20
CA LEU A 60 -6.56 39.62 -0.58
C LEU A 60 -6.63 38.38 -1.49
N TRP A 61 -6.79 38.58 -2.81
CA TRP A 61 -6.78 37.49 -3.78
C TRP A 61 -5.40 36.84 -3.89
N LEU A 62 -4.34 37.65 -3.89
CA LEU A 62 -2.96 37.17 -3.95
C LEU A 62 -2.57 36.42 -2.67
N LEU A 63 -3.02 36.86 -1.50
CA LEU A 63 -2.85 36.14 -0.23
C LEU A 63 -3.61 34.81 -0.23
N TYR A 64 -4.83 34.77 -0.78
CA TYR A 64 -5.58 33.53 -0.92
C TYR A 64 -4.91 32.55 -1.89
N ALA A 65 -4.44 33.03 -3.04
CA ALA A 65 -3.71 32.24 -4.03
C ALA A 65 -2.38 31.71 -3.48
N ILE A 66 -1.67 32.50 -2.67
CA ILE A 66 -0.44 32.07 -1.99
C ILE A 66 -0.75 30.99 -0.94
N MET A 67 -1.79 31.14 -0.13
CA MET A 67 -2.21 30.10 0.83
C MET A 67 -2.56 28.79 0.13
N ASP A 68 -3.23 28.84 -1.02
CA ASP A 68 -3.56 27.66 -1.85
C ASP A 68 -2.30 27.03 -2.46
N PHE A 69 -1.34 27.86 -2.90
CA PHE A 69 -0.05 27.40 -3.44
C PHE A 69 0.81 26.69 -2.37
N TYR A 70 0.84 27.21 -1.13
CA TYR A 70 1.53 26.55 -0.01
C TYR A 70 0.84 25.25 0.42
N GLN A 71 -0.48 25.14 0.28
CA GLN A 71 -1.24 23.90 0.56
C GLN A 71 -0.94 22.81 -0.49
N TYR A 72 -0.70 23.21 -1.73
CA TYR A 72 -0.45 22.31 -2.86
C TYR A 72 0.99 21.76 -2.91
N ASP A 73 2.00 22.57 -2.59
CA ASP A 73 3.41 22.14 -2.60
C ASP A 73 3.68 21.01 -1.57
N ARG A 74 2.95 21.03 -0.44
CA ARG A 74 2.99 19.97 0.58
C ARG A 74 2.43 18.63 0.09
N SER A 75 1.35 18.66 -0.69
CA SER A 75 0.68 17.46 -1.23
C SER A 75 1.46 16.78 -2.36
N HIS A 76 2.32 17.52 -3.07
CA HIS A 76 3.21 16.94 -4.08
C HIS A 76 4.50 16.34 -3.51
N ARG A 77 4.99 16.84 -2.37
CA ARG A 77 6.20 16.30 -1.71
C ARG A 77 5.98 14.94 -1.04
N GLU A 78 4.73 14.56 -0.81
CA GLU A 78 4.34 13.25 -0.26
C GLU A 78 4.36 12.14 -1.31
N ARG A 79 4.14 12.42 -2.60
CA ARG A 79 4.11 11.38 -3.64
C ARG A 79 5.50 10.90 -4.08
N THR A 80 6.55 11.70 -3.89
CA THR A 80 7.92 11.37 -4.36
C THR A 80 8.78 10.72 -3.28
N ASN A 81 8.33 10.70 -2.01
CA ASN A 81 9.08 10.08 -0.91
C ASN A 81 8.61 8.65 -0.59
N LEU A 82 7.35 8.32 -0.95
CA LEU A 82 6.77 6.99 -0.76
C LEU A 82 7.39 5.88 -1.63
N GLU A 83 8.13 6.21 -2.70
CA GLU A 83 8.83 5.21 -3.51
C GLU A 83 10.15 4.73 -2.87
N SER A 84 10.66 5.39 -1.82
CA SER A 84 12.02 5.12 -1.34
C SER A 84 12.12 4.27 -0.07
N HIS A 85 11.05 4.07 0.69
CA HIS A 85 11.07 3.31 1.94
C HIS A 85 9.76 2.54 2.13
N ILE A 86 9.73 1.31 1.63
CA ILE A 86 8.65 0.31 1.78
C ILE A 86 8.44 -0.14 3.25
N GLU A 87 9.12 0.49 4.21
CA GLU A 87 9.14 0.13 5.63
C GLU A 87 8.66 1.28 6.55
N ILE A 88 7.93 2.27 6.04
CA ILE A 88 7.31 3.29 6.90
C ILE A 88 6.11 2.65 7.59
N THR A 89 6.34 2.16 8.81
CA THR A 89 5.33 1.86 9.81
C THR A 89 4.29 3.00 9.81
N LEU A 90 3.02 2.67 9.58
CA LEU A 90 1.91 3.63 9.49
C LEU A 90 1.72 4.50 10.76
N ASP A 91 2.46 4.22 11.83
CA ASP A 91 2.49 5.03 13.06
C ASP A 91 3.12 6.42 12.89
N ASN A 92 3.91 6.65 11.84
CA ASN A 92 4.57 7.94 11.61
C ASN A 92 3.90 8.79 10.52
N LEU A 93 2.62 8.56 10.22
CA LEU A 93 1.90 9.42 9.28
C LEU A 93 1.77 10.84 9.86
N PRO A 94 2.15 11.89 9.09
CA PRO A 94 1.97 13.27 9.52
C PRO A 94 0.49 13.58 9.74
N LYS A 95 0.19 14.45 10.71
CA LYS A 95 -1.19 14.81 11.08
C LYS A 95 -1.98 15.34 9.87
N PRO A 96 -3.20 14.83 9.61
CA PRO A 96 -4.01 15.20 8.46
C PRO A 96 -4.37 16.69 8.53
N SER A 97 -4.29 17.39 7.41
CA SER A 97 -4.58 18.82 7.31
C SER A 97 -5.97 19.11 6.72
N CYS A 98 -6.68 18.09 6.22
CA CYS A 98 -8.02 18.16 5.62
C CYS A 98 -8.82 16.89 5.89
N LEU A 99 -10.16 16.98 5.94
CA LEU A 99 -11.08 15.85 6.20
C LEU A 99 -10.91 14.69 5.21
N ILE A 100 -10.68 15.00 3.93
CA ILE A 100 -10.47 13.97 2.90
C ILE A 100 -9.16 13.21 3.16
N GLU A 101 -8.13 13.91 3.64
CA GLU A 101 -6.84 13.32 3.97
C GLU A 101 -6.96 12.39 5.19
N GLU A 102 -7.76 12.79 6.19
CA GLU A 102 -8.10 11.97 7.35
C GLU A 102 -8.77 10.65 6.95
N ASP A 103 -9.80 10.71 6.09
CA ASP A 103 -10.49 9.51 5.57
C ASP A 103 -9.53 8.57 4.82
N TYR A 104 -8.59 9.11 4.03
CA TYR A 104 -7.58 8.29 3.34
C TYR A 104 -6.57 7.66 4.31
N GLN A 105 -6.12 8.41 5.34
CA GLN A 105 -5.21 7.88 6.34
C GLN A 105 -5.86 6.74 7.14
N ASP A 106 -7.14 6.88 7.47
CA ASP A 106 -7.89 5.85 8.18
C ASP A 106 -8.12 4.60 7.31
N LEU A 107 -8.44 4.77 6.02
CA LEU A 107 -8.52 3.65 5.09
C LEU A 107 -7.18 2.92 4.97
N LEU A 108 -6.06 3.64 4.92
CA LEU A 108 -4.72 3.06 4.87
C LEU A 108 -4.38 2.30 6.15
N LYS A 109 -4.73 2.84 7.33
CA LYS A 109 -4.57 2.14 8.62
C LYS A 109 -5.36 0.85 8.66
N ILE A 110 -6.62 0.88 8.24
CA ILE A 110 -7.47 -0.32 8.16
C ILE A 110 -6.85 -1.34 7.21
N LEU A 111 -6.34 -0.92 6.05
CA LEU A 111 -5.73 -1.82 5.09
C LEU A 111 -4.42 -2.44 5.62
N ALA A 112 -3.58 -1.66 6.29
CA ALA A 112 -2.36 -2.15 6.90
C ALA A 112 -2.65 -3.12 8.05
N GLU A 113 -3.63 -2.82 8.90
CA GLU A 113 -4.08 -3.72 9.95
C GLU A 113 -4.64 -5.02 9.36
N HIS A 114 -5.42 -4.94 8.28
CA HIS A 114 -5.91 -6.12 7.59
C HIS A 114 -4.77 -6.95 7.00
N ASN A 115 -3.78 -6.31 6.36
CA ASN A 115 -2.63 -6.99 5.78
C ASN A 115 -1.79 -7.69 6.85
N THR A 116 -1.44 -6.99 7.94
CA THR A 116 -0.69 -7.56 9.07
C THR A 116 -1.41 -8.72 9.71
N LYS A 117 -2.74 -8.64 9.91
CA LYS A 117 -3.57 -9.76 10.36
C LYS A 117 -3.50 -10.92 9.37
N GLN A 118 -3.64 -10.67 8.07
CA GLN A 118 -3.60 -11.71 7.05
C GLN A 118 -2.24 -12.43 7.00
N VAL A 119 -1.13 -11.68 7.07
CA VAL A 119 0.23 -12.25 7.13
C VAL A 119 0.40 -13.08 8.40
N SER A 120 -0.05 -12.55 9.56
CA SER A 120 -0.01 -13.28 10.83
C SER A 120 -0.82 -14.59 10.78
N GLU A 121 -2.01 -14.57 10.18
CA GLU A 121 -2.83 -15.77 10.00
C GLU A 121 -2.19 -16.79 9.06
N GLN A 122 -1.55 -16.34 7.99
CA GLN A 122 -0.82 -17.22 7.07
C GLN A 122 0.37 -17.87 7.76
N ASN A 123 1.17 -17.10 8.48
CA ASN A 123 2.30 -17.62 9.25
C ASN A 123 1.85 -18.63 10.32
N ARG A 124 0.74 -18.36 11.01
CA ARG A 124 0.16 -19.31 11.97
C ARG A 124 -0.24 -20.61 11.27
N LYS A 125 -0.96 -20.55 10.13
CA LYS A 125 -1.36 -21.75 9.39
C LYS A 125 -0.17 -22.57 8.91
N LEU A 126 0.93 -21.92 8.49
CA LEU A 126 2.17 -22.61 8.12
C LEU A 126 2.78 -23.32 9.33
N SER A 127 2.91 -22.62 10.46
CA SER A 127 3.42 -23.22 11.70
C SER A 127 2.56 -24.40 12.18
N ASP A 128 1.24 -24.28 12.15
CA ASP A 128 0.31 -25.36 12.52
C ASP A 128 0.49 -26.57 11.58
N MET A 129 0.73 -26.35 10.29
CA MET A 129 0.97 -27.39 9.31
C MET A 129 2.32 -28.10 9.52
N GLU A 130 3.37 -27.35 9.85
CA GLU A 130 4.69 -27.90 10.18
C GLU A 130 4.63 -28.81 11.42
N GLU A 131 3.94 -28.38 12.48
CA GLU A 131 3.73 -29.17 13.69
C GLU A 131 2.93 -30.44 13.38
N TYR A 132 1.84 -30.31 12.61
CA TYR A 132 1.01 -31.44 12.21
C TYR A 132 1.80 -32.50 11.43
N ILE A 133 2.59 -32.09 10.43
CA ILE A 133 3.38 -33.02 9.62
C ILE A 133 4.50 -33.67 10.45
N THR A 134 5.11 -32.93 11.38
CA THR A 134 6.11 -33.47 12.30
C THR A 134 5.51 -34.57 13.18
N MET A 135 4.33 -34.30 13.78
CA MET A 135 3.60 -35.28 14.57
C MET A 135 3.21 -36.50 13.72
N TRP A 136 2.66 -36.29 12.53
CA TRP A 136 2.27 -37.37 11.62
C TRP A 136 3.47 -38.24 11.22
N SER A 137 4.64 -37.64 10.96
CA SER A 137 5.85 -38.40 10.66
C SER A 137 6.28 -39.29 11.82
N HIS A 138 6.28 -38.77 13.05
CA HIS A 138 6.54 -39.57 14.25
C HIS A 138 5.55 -40.74 14.40
N GLN A 139 4.25 -40.46 14.16
CA GLN A 139 3.22 -41.49 14.21
C GLN A 139 3.42 -42.56 13.14
N MET A 140 3.87 -42.20 11.93
CA MET A 140 4.17 -43.15 10.85
C MET A 140 5.39 -44.03 11.12
N LYS A 141 6.38 -43.55 11.89
CA LYS A 141 7.55 -44.36 12.28
C LYS A 141 7.17 -45.54 13.17
N THR A 142 6.19 -45.38 14.05
CA THR A 142 5.76 -46.42 15.00
C THR A 142 5.27 -47.72 14.32
N PRO A 143 4.29 -47.68 13.38
CA PRO A 143 3.88 -48.88 12.65
C PRO A 143 4.96 -49.38 11.68
N ILE A 144 5.81 -48.52 11.12
CA ILE A 144 6.96 -48.94 10.30
C ILE A 144 7.90 -49.84 11.13
N THR A 145 8.31 -49.39 12.33
CA THR A 145 9.13 -50.21 13.23
C THR A 145 8.41 -51.50 13.64
N ALA A 146 7.10 -51.45 13.87
CA ALA A 146 6.33 -52.67 14.14
C ALA A 146 6.34 -53.64 12.95
N MET A 147 6.20 -53.16 11.71
CA MET A 147 6.31 -53.96 10.49
C MET A 147 7.71 -54.55 10.34
N GLU A 148 8.77 -53.80 10.64
CA GLU A 148 10.14 -54.30 10.63
C GLU A 148 10.36 -55.42 11.64
N LEU A 149 9.79 -55.31 12.85
CA LEU A 149 9.85 -56.35 13.88
C LEU A 149 9.11 -57.62 13.44
N LEU A 150 7.89 -57.49 12.91
CA LEU A 150 7.13 -58.63 12.38
C LEU A 150 7.87 -59.32 11.22
N LEU A 151 8.52 -58.53 10.36
CA LEU A 151 9.36 -59.04 9.28
C LEU A 151 10.63 -59.75 9.78
N GLN A 152 11.14 -59.39 10.95
CA GLN A 152 12.29 -60.08 11.55
C GLN A 152 11.95 -61.50 12.01
N GLU A 153 10.74 -61.69 12.52
CA GLU A 153 10.22 -62.99 12.99
C GLU A 153 9.77 -63.91 11.84
N LEU A 154 9.55 -63.36 10.64
CA LEU A 154 9.11 -64.13 9.47
C LEU A 154 10.28 -64.93 8.86
N HIS A 155 10.07 -66.24 8.66
CA HIS A 155 10.99 -67.16 7.98
C HIS A 155 10.46 -67.53 6.59
N ASP A 156 10.22 -66.52 5.75
CA ASP A 156 9.69 -66.68 4.40
C ASP A 156 10.68 -66.14 3.36
N PRO A 157 10.93 -66.81 2.22
CA PRO A 157 11.70 -66.25 1.11
C PRO A 157 11.21 -64.88 0.60
N GLU A 158 9.92 -64.53 0.73
CA GLU A 158 9.37 -63.22 0.31
C GLU A 158 9.74 -62.06 1.26
N ARG A 159 10.28 -62.36 2.45
CA ARG A 159 10.69 -61.37 3.47
C ARG A 159 11.59 -60.28 2.92
N SER A 160 12.52 -60.62 2.03
CA SER A 160 13.47 -59.67 1.46
C SER A 160 12.77 -58.55 0.70
N GLY A 161 11.80 -58.91 -0.16
CA GLY A 161 11.05 -57.93 -0.95
C GLY A 161 10.16 -57.05 -0.06
N LEU A 162 9.51 -57.64 0.96
CA LEU A 162 8.64 -56.88 1.85
C LEU A 162 9.44 -55.92 2.75
N LYS A 163 10.66 -56.30 3.17
CA LYS A 163 11.57 -55.42 3.91
C LYS A 163 12.03 -54.23 3.07
N GLU A 164 12.33 -54.43 1.79
CA GLU A 164 12.67 -53.34 0.88
C GLU A 164 11.52 -52.34 0.75
N GLN A 165 10.27 -52.81 0.64
CA GLN A 165 9.11 -51.93 0.59
C GLN A 165 8.92 -51.10 1.87
N VAL A 166 9.13 -51.70 3.06
CA VAL A 166 9.06 -50.98 4.34
C VAL A 166 10.16 -49.91 4.44
N PHE A 167 11.37 -50.22 3.98
CA PHE A 167 12.47 -49.25 3.92
C PHE A 167 12.18 -48.08 2.97
N GLU A 168 11.58 -48.36 1.80
CA GLU A 168 11.16 -47.31 0.86
C GLU A 168 10.09 -46.39 1.47
N MET A 169 9.14 -46.95 2.23
CA MET A 169 8.15 -46.15 2.97
C MET A 169 8.81 -45.22 3.99
N GLU A 170 9.77 -45.72 4.77
CA GLU A 170 10.54 -44.90 5.72
C GLU A 170 11.28 -43.76 5.01
N ARG A 171 11.95 -44.07 3.89
CA ARG A 171 12.65 -43.07 3.08
C ARG A 171 11.72 -41.96 2.58
N TYR A 172 10.51 -42.29 2.15
CA TYR A 172 9.54 -41.28 1.71
C TYR A 172 9.09 -40.38 2.87
N VAL A 173 8.87 -40.95 4.06
CA VAL A 173 8.54 -40.17 5.26
C VAL A 173 9.67 -39.19 5.62
N ASP A 174 10.92 -39.64 5.58
CA ASP A 174 12.07 -38.78 5.88
C ASP A 174 12.31 -37.71 4.80
N THR A 175 12.05 -38.02 3.53
CA THR A 175 12.17 -37.05 2.42
C THR A 175 11.20 -35.88 2.60
N ILE A 176 9.97 -36.13 3.06
CA ILE A 176 8.97 -35.08 3.30
C ILE A 176 9.45 -34.14 4.42
N LEU A 177 10.02 -34.67 5.51
CA LEU A 177 10.57 -33.86 6.59
C LEU A 177 11.77 -32.99 6.12
N GLN A 178 12.62 -33.54 5.26
CA GLN A 178 13.73 -32.78 4.68
C GLN A 178 13.23 -31.65 3.78
N TYR A 179 12.21 -31.91 2.96
CA TYR A 179 11.60 -30.90 2.12
C TYR A 179 11.03 -29.74 2.93
N MET A 180 10.30 -30.02 4.01
CA MET A 180 9.77 -28.97 4.88
C MET A 180 10.87 -28.12 5.50
N ARG A 181 11.93 -28.74 6.03
CA ARG A 181 13.07 -27.99 6.62
C ARG A 181 13.75 -27.07 5.60
N LEU A 182 13.85 -27.48 4.34
CA LEU A 182 14.42 -26.64 3.29
C LEU A 182 13.54 -25.43 2.99
N ASP A 183 12.22 -25.60 3.01
CA ASP A 183 11.26 -24.50 2.82
C ASP A 183 11.34 -23.49 3.98
N THR A 184 11.45 -23.97 5.23
CA THR A 184 11.64 -23.10 6.41
C THR A 184 13.00 -22.37 6.41
N ILE A 185 14.06 -22.93 5.81
CA ILE A 185 15.38 -22.29 5.73
C ILE A 185 15.44 -21.25 4.59
N ASN A 186 14.63 -21.44 3.54
CA ASN A 186 14.61 -20.60 2.35
C ASN A 186 13.53 -19.49 2.40
N SER A 187 12.67 -19.49 3.42
CA SER A 187 11.68 -18.45 3.72
C SER A 187 12.19 -17.47 4.77
#